data_AF-A0A6C0PVU2-F1
#
_entry.id   AF-A0A6C0PVU2-F1
#
_cell.length_a   1.000
_cell.length_b   1.000
_cell.length_c   1.000
_cell.angle_alpha   90.00
_cell.angle_beta   90.00
_cell.angle_gamma   90.00
#
_symmetry.space_group_name_H-M   'P 1'
#
loop_
_entity.id
_entity.type
_entity.pdbx_description
1 polymer ?
#
loop_
_entity_poly.entity_id
_entity_poly.type
_entity_poly.pdbx_seq_one_letter_code
_entity_poly.pdbx_strand_id
1 'polypeptide(L)'
;MIGSYTERFTVPLPVPLAGLVLELVATRRGKAKIGTPDDIRWLFPGGRPGHPLGDDRIGQRLHKIGIQPRQDRSTALFTLATEVPAAILARMLGVHIKVAVQWQQASGGDWAAYAADISRRDGL
;
A
#
# COMPACT_ATOMS: atom_id res chain seq x y z
N MET A 1 -28.27 -0.36 -5.43
CA MET A 1 -27.22 -0.05 -6.43
C MET A 1 -26.27 0.94 -5.77
N ILE A 2 -25.20 0.47 -5.11
CA ILE A 2 -24.28 1.33 -4.34
C ILE A 2 -22.95 1.30 -5.09
N GLY A 3 -22.65 2.37 -5.83
CA GLY A 3 -21.42 2.49 -6.60
C GLY A 3 -20.23 2.62 -5.65
N SER A 4 -19.37 1.61 -5.62
CA SER A 4 -18.11 1.64 -4.88
C SER A 4 -17.15 2.62 -5.57
N TYR A 5 -17.07 3.86 -5.09
CA TYR A 5 -16.02 4.83 -5.44
C TYR A 5 -14.66 4.31 -4.94
N THR A 6 -14.01 3.42 -5.67
CA THR A 6 -12.56 3.22 -5.49
C THR A 6 -11.88 4.33 -6.28
N GLU A 7 -11.72 5.50 -5.67
CA GLU A 7 -10.75 6.48 -6.17
C GLU A 7 -9.38 5.80 -6.22
N ARG A 8 -8.73 5.83 -7.39
CA ARG A 8 -7.39 5.27 -7.55
C ARG A 8 -6.39 6.23 -6.92
N PHE A 9 -5.90 5.88 -5.74
CA PHE A 9 -4.82 6.61 -5.10
C PHE A 9 -3.47 6.18 -5.70
N THR A 10 -2.71 7.13 -6.26
CA THR A 10 -1.35 6.87 -6.76
C THR A 10 -0.36 7.19 -5.65
N VAL A 11 0.51 6.25 -5.32
CA VAL A 11 1.56 6.43 -4.31
C VAL A 11 2.90 6.59 -5.03
N PRO A 12 3.63 7.70 -4.85
CA PRO A 12 4.98 7.83 -5.39
C PRO A 12 5.89 6.81 -4.69
N LEU A 13 6.67 6.09 -5.49
CA LEU A 13 7.59 5.08 -4.96
C LEU A 13 8.87 5.77 -4.48
N PRO A 14 9.30 5.59 -3.21
CA PRO A 14 10.54 6.18 -2.72
C PRO A 14 11.74 5.75 -3.55
N VAL A 15 12.70 6.65 -3.80
CA VAL A 15 13.84 6.42 -4.70
C VAL A 15 14.59 5.11 -4.45
N PRO A 16 14.91 4.72 -3.19
CA PRO A 16 15.60 3.44 -2.94
C PRO A 16 14.78 2.23 -3.42
N LEU A 17 13.46 2.27 -3.23
CA LEU A 17 12.56 1.21 -3.65
C LEU A 17 12.34 1.22 -5.17
N ALA A 18 12.30 2.40 -5.79
CA ALA A 18 12.19 2.53 -7.23
C ALA A 18 13.36 1.87 -7.96
N GLY A 19 14.59 2.03 -7.47
CA GLY A 19 15.76 1.33 -8.01
C GLY A 19 15.60 -0.20 -7.98
N LEU A 20 15.19 -0.74 -6.83
CA LEU A 20 14.95 -2.18 -6.68
C LEU A 20 13.83 -2.70 -7.59
N VAL A 21 12.77 -1.92 -7.79
CA VAL A 21 11.67 -2.29 -8.70
C VAL A 21 12.14 -2.30 -10.16
N LEU A 22 12.93 -1.31 -10.57
CA LEU A 22 13.48 -1.28 -11.93
C LEU A 22 14.44 -2.45 -12.17
N GLU A 23 15.30 -2.76 -11.21
CA GLU A 23 16.18 -3.94 -11.27
C GLU A 23 15.35 -5.23 -11.37
N LEU A 24 14.29 -5.35 -10.58
CA LEU A 24 13.38 -6.49 -10.62
C LEU A 24 12.68 -6.62 -11.98
N VAL A 25 12.22 -5.51 -12.58
CA VAL A 25 11.61 -5.52 -13.92
C VAL A 25 12.60 -5.97 -14.99
N ALA A 26 13.86 -5.57 -14.89
CA ALA A 26 14.91 -5.96 -15.84
C ALA A 26 15.35 -7.43 -15.68
N THR A 27 15.34 -7.95 -14.45
CA THR A 27 15.92 -9.26 -14.11
C THR A 27 14.89 -10.37 -13.91
N ARG A 28 13.59 -10.05 -13.85
CA ARG A 28 12.53 -11.04 -13.63
C ARG A 28 12.56 -12.11 -14.71
N ARG A 29 12.55 -13.37 -14.25
CA ARG A 29 12.40 -14.55 -15.09
C ARG A 29 11.14 -15.29 -14.67
N GLY A 30 10.21 -15.45 -15.60
CA GLY A 30 9.08 -16.33 -15.42
C GLY A 30 9.57 -17.77 -15.33
N LYS A 31 8.93 -18.61 -14.52
CA LYS A 31 9.26 -20.05 -14.52
C LYS A 31 8.79 -20.78 -15.78
N ALA A 32 8.03 -20.11 -16.66
CA ALA A 32 7.78 -20.58 -18.01
C ALA A 32 9.11 -20.54 -18.78
N LYS A 33 9.57 -21.69 -19.29
CA LYS A 33 10.89 -21.84 -19.94
C LYS A 33 11.10 -20.99 -21.20
N ILE A 34 10.11 -20.21 -21.64
CA ILE A 34 10.15 -19.39 -22.85
C ILE A 34 9.37 -18.11 -22.54
N GLY A 35 10.06 -16.99 -22.36
CA GLY A 35 9.45 -15.68 -22.15
C GLY A 35 10.52 -14.63 -21.89
N THR A 36 10.49 -13.54 -22.64
CA THR A 36 11.31 -12.36 -22.35
C THR A 36 10.72 -11.60 -21.15
N PRO A 37 11.50 -10.77 -20.43
CA PRO A 37 10.97 -9.96 -19.32
C PRO A 37 9.74 -9.11 -19.70
N ASP A 38 9.60 -8.76 -20.98
CA ASP A 38 8.48 -8.00 -21.53
C ASP A 38 7.18 -8.83 -21.59
N ASP A 39 7.29 -10.15 -21.75
CA ASP A 39 6.15 -11.08 -21.78
C ASP A 39 5.55 -11.34 -20.38
N ILE A 40 6.24 -10.91 -19.32
CA ILE A 40 5.86 -11.16 -17.93
C ILE A 40 5.01 -10.01 -17.40
N ARG A 41 3.70 -10.24 -17.29
CA ARG A 41 2.75 -9.23 -16.77
C ARG A 41 2.97 -8.87 -15.29
N TRP A 42 3.43 -9.82 -14.47
CA TRP A 42 3.50 -9.66 -13.02
C TRP A 42 4.89 -9.18 -12.56
N LEU A 43 4.93 -8.26 -11.60
CA LEU A 43 6.19 -7.84 -10.96
C LEU A 43 6.88 -9.01 -10.24
N PHE A 44 6.09 -9.85 -9.57
CA PHE A 44 6.54 -11.10 -8.96
C PHE A 44 5.93 -12.30 -9.69
N PRO A 45 6.64 -12.91 -10.65
CA PRO A 45 6.11 -14.05 -11.39
C PRO A 45 6.04 -15.31 -10.54
N GLY A 46 4.93 -16.05 -10.68
CA GLY A 46 4.71 -17.34 -10.05
C GLY A 46 5.36 -18.50 -10.80
N GLY A 47 5.18 -19.71 -10.24
CA GLY A 47 5.68 -20.95 -10.85
C GLY A 47 4.91 -21.38 -12.11
N ARG A 48 3.67 -20.90 -12.28
CA ARG A 48 2.83 -21.16 -13.45
C ARG A 48 2.87 -19.98 -14.42
N PRO A 49 2.97 -20.20 -15.75
CA PRO A 49 2.92 -19.14 -16.74
C PRO A 49 1.68 -18.25 -16.55
N GLY A 50 1.84 -16.92 -16.60
CA GLY A 50 0.73 -15.97 -16.47
C GLY A 50 0.18 -15.76 -15.05
N HIS A 51 0.68 -16.49 -14.04
CA HIS A 51 0.21 -16.33 -12.67
C HIS A 51 1.18 -15.53 -11.80
N PRO A 52 0.67 -14.73 -10.84
CA PRO A 52 1.51 -14.06 -9.85
C PRO A 52 2.11 -15.08 -8.87
N LEU A 53 3.15 -14.66 -8.16
CA LEU A 53 3.62 -15.35 -6.98
C LEU A 53 2.53 -15.34 -5.90
N GLY A 54 2.27 -16.49 -5.29
CA GLY A 54 1.27 -16.59 -4.21
C GLY A 54 1.67 -15.79 -2.97
N ASP A 55 0.67 -15.27 -2.26
CA ASP A 55 0.81 -14.41 -1.08
C ASP A 55 1.62 -15.07 0.04
N ASP A 56 1.43 -16.37 0.23
CA ASP A 56 2.18 -17.20 1.18
C ASP A 56 3.68 -17.23 0.85
N ARG A 57 4.01 -17.41 -0.44
CA ARG A 57 5.39 -17.51 -0.92
C ARG A 57 6.11 -16.18 -0.88
N ILE A 58 5.43 -15.08 -1.23
CA ILE A 58 6.04 -13.75 -1.10
C ILE A 58 6.25 -13.43 0.39
N GLY A 59 5.29 -13.75 1.26
CA GLY A 59 5.45 -13.62 2.71
C GLY A 59 6.68 -14.37 3.24
N GLN A 60 6.83 -15.64 2.87
CA GLN A 60 8.01 -16.44 3.24
C GLN A 60 9.33 -15.85 2.73
N ARG A 61 9.36 -15.30 1.50
CA ARG A 61 10.55 -14.64 0.95
C ARG A 61 10.91 -13.38 1.72
N LEU A 62 9.92 -12.59 2.11
CA LEU A 62 10.11 -11.38 2.92
C LEU A 62 10.62 -11.73 4.32
N HIS A 63 10.03 -12.74 4.97
CA HIS A 63 10.51 -13.20 6.29
C HIS A 63 11.97 -13.65 6.26
N LYS A 64 12.41 -14.31 5.19
CA LYS A 64 13.82 -14.75 5.05
C LYS A 64 14.82 -13.60 4.99
N ILE A 65 14.39 -12.41 4.58
CA ILE A 65 15.22 -11.20 4.57
C ILE A 65 14.93 -10.27 5.77
N GLY A 66 14.24 -10.78 6.79
CA GLY A 66 13.93 -10.06 8.03
C GLY A 66 12.74 -9.10 7.94
N ILE A 67 12.02 -9.08 6.81
CA ILE A 67 10.81 -8.26 6.63
C ILE A 67 9.61 -9.04 7.16
N GLN A 68 8.82 -8.44 8.03
CA GLN A 68 7.65 -9.05 8.65
C GLN A 68 6.38 -8.34 8.14
N PRO A 69 5.81 -8.76 6.99
CA PRO A 69 4.93 -7.90 6.19
C PRO A 69 3.70 -7.38 6.92
N ARG A 70 3.14 -8.17 7.85
CA ARG A 70 2.00 -7.73 8.67
C ARG A 70 2.41 -6.67 9.69
N GLN A 71 3.53 -6.88 10.40
CA GLN A 71 4.01 -5.95 11.42
C GLN A 71 4.49 -4.65 10.76
N ASP A 72 5.30 -4.75 9.70
CA ASP A 72 5.80 -3.60 8.96
C ASP A 72 4.65 -2.76 8.37
N ARG A 73 3.60 -3.42 7.86
CA ARG A 73 2.39 -2.75 7.40
C ARG A 73 1.67 -2.03 8.53
N SER A 74 1.50 -2.68 9.68
CA SER A 74 0.87 -2.04 10.85
C SER A 74 1.66 -0.82 11.28
N THR A 75 2.99 -0.92 11.43
CA THR A 75 3.85 0.20 11.80
C THR A 75 3.76 1.34 10.80
N ALA A 76 3.85 1.05 9.48
CA ALA A 76 3.72 2.07 8.45
C ALA A 76 2.34 2.76 8.47
N LEU A 77 1.27 2.03 8.77
CA LEU A 77 -0.07 2.59 8.93
C LEU A 77 -0.18 3.49 10.17
N PHE A 78 0.42 3.09 11.30
CA PHE A 78 0.47 3.92 12.51
C PHE A 78 1.25 5.21 12.27
N THR A 79 2.42 5.14 11.62
CA THR A 79 3.19 6.33 11.22
C THR A 79 2.40 7.23 10.27
N LEU A 80 1.73 6.66 9.26
CA LEU A 80 0.89 7.45 8.36
C LEU A 80 -0.27 8.11 9.12
N ALA A 81 -0.84 7.42 10.12
CA ALA A 81 -1.94 7.92 10.90
C ALA A 81 -1.56 9.03 11.90
N THR A 82 -0.27 9.20 12.22
CA THR A 82 0.21 10.40 12.91
C THR A 82 0.29 11.61 11.98
N GLU A 83 0.59 11.40 10.71
CA GLU A 83 0.88 12.45 9.74
C GLU A 83 -0.33 12.89 8.91
N VAL A 84 -1.41 12.11 8.93
CA VAL A 84 -2.56 12.29 8.03
C VAL A 84 -3.88 12.23 8.81
N PRO A 85 -4.84 13.14 8.55
CA PRO A 85 -6.15 13.10 9.20
C PRO A 85 -6.93 11.83 8.88
N ALA A 86 -7.76 11.37 9.82
CA ALA A 86 -8.58 10.17 9.66
C ALA A 86 -9.46 10.16 8.39
N ALA A 87 -9.97 11.33 7.98
CA ALA A 87 -10.75 11.46 6.75
C ALA A 87 -9.94 11.16 5.49
N ILE A 88 -8.70 11.64 5.44
CA ILE A 88 -7.80 11.39 4.32
C ILE A 88 -7.32 9.94 4.36
N LEU A 89 -7.00 9.39 5.53
CA LEU A 89 -6.66 7.97 5.69
C LEU A 89 -7.79 7.04 5.22
N ALA A 90 -9.04 7.34 5.59
CA ALA A 90 -10.21 6.57 5.19
C ALA A 90 -10.34 6.52 3.66
N ARG A 91 -10.14 7.67 3.01
CA ARG A 91 -10.18 7.78 1.55
C ARG A 91 -9.00 7.07 0.88
N MET A 92 -7.78 7.25 1.39
CA MET A 92 -6.56 6.61 0.86
C MET A 92 -6.62 5.08 0.94
N LEU A 93 -7.18 4.54 2.03
CA LEU A 93 -7.19 3.11 2.32
C LEU A 93 -8.52 2.42 1.96
N GLY A 94 -9.53 3.19 1.55
CA GLY A 94 -10.88 2.66 1.26
C GLY A 94 -11.55 2.05 2.49
N VAL A 95 -11.23 2.52 3.70
CA VAL A 95 -11.79 2.02 4.96
C VAL A 95 -12.84 2.98 5.50
N HIS A 96 -13.76 2.46 6.31
CA HIS A 96 -14.79 3.29 6.94
C HIS A 96 -14.15 4.34 7.87
N ILE A 97 -14.67 5.57 7.88
CA ILE A 97 -14.11 6.70 8.66
C ILE A 97 -13.92 6.38 10.14
N LYS A 98 -14.86 5.65 10.76
CA LYS A 98 -14.75 5.18 12.16
C LYS A 98 -13.50 4.33 12.42
N VAL A 99 -13.11 3.47 11.47
CA VAL A 99 -11.90 2.63 11.57
C VAL A 99 -10.65 3.52 11.49
N ALA A 100 -10.63 4.49 10.58
CA ALA A 100 -9.54 5.44 10.46
C ALA A 100 -9.38 6.33 11.71
N VAL A 101 -10.49 6.75 12.33
CA VAL A 101 -10.48 7.50 13.61
C VAL A 101 -9.88 6.66 14.73
N GLN A 102 -10.26 5.38 14.85
CA GLN A 102 -9.67 4.51 15.87
C GLN A 102 -8.15 4.33 15.68
N TRP A 103 -7.69 4.17 14.43
CA TRP A 103 -6.26 4.10 14.15
C TRP A 103 -5.54 5.41 14.47
N GLN A 104 -6.15 6.55 14.16
CA GLN A 104 -5.60 7.86 14.48
C GLN A 104 -5.45 8.07 16.00
N GLN A 105 -6.47 7.71 16.78
CA GLN A 105 -6.43 7.76 18.25
C GLN A 105 -5.35 6.85 18.83
N ALA A 106 -5.24 5.62 18.29
CA ALA A 106 -4.20 4.68 18.70
C ALA A 106 -2.79 5.12 18.28
N SER A 107 -2.66 6.03 17.32
CA SER A 107 -1.38 6.59 16.85
C SER A 107 -0.95 7.85 17.63
N GLY A 108 -1.85 8.46 18.42
CA GLY A 108 -1.54 9.65 19.20
C GLY A 108 -1.41 10.95 18.39
N GLY A 109 -2.00 11.03 17.20
CA GLY A 109 -1.92 12.25 16.39
C GLY A 109 -2.73 13.42 17.00
N ASP A 110 -2.18 14.64 16.93
CA ASP A 110 -2.90 15.88 17.26
C ASP A 110 -3.21 16.63 15.97
N TRP A 111 -4.50 16.75 15.64
CA TRP A 111 -4.97 17.26 14.34
C TRP A 111 -5.96 18.42 14.45
N ALA A 112 -5.87 19.21 15.53
CA ALA A 112 -6.70 20.41 15.75
C ALA A 112 -6.72 21.37 14.54
N ALA A 113 -5.61 21.47 13.79
CA ALA A 113 -5.50 22.32 12.61
C ALA A 113 -6.39 21.88 11.43
N TYR A 114 -6.57 20.58 11.18
CA TYR A 114 -7.44 20.07 10.11
C TYR A 114 -8.91 20.15 10.49
N ALA A 115 -9.23 19.90 11.76
CA ALA A 115 -10.59 20.11 12.26
C ALA A 115 -11.03 21.57 12.05
N ALA A 116 -10.14 22.53 12.32
CA ALA A 116 -10.40 23.95 12.08
C ALA A 116 -10.57 24.31 10.59
N ASP A 117 -9.84 23.64 9.68
CA ASP A 117 -9.98 23.83 8.22
C ASP A 117 -11.28 23.21 7.68
N ILE A 118 -11.66 22.02 8.14
CA ILE A 118 -12.95 21.39 7.76
C ILE A 118 -14.14 22.19 8.30
N SER A 119 -14.12 22.60 9.57
CA SER A 119 -15.18 23.45 10.14
C SER A 119 -15.34 24.78 9.40
N ARG A 120 -14.28 25.28 8.75
CA ARG A 120 -14.33 26.48 7.91
C ARG A 120 -14.91 26.22 6.52
N ARG A 121 -14.83 24.99 6.02
CA ARG A 121 -15.33 24.58 4.70
C ARG A 121 -16.80 24.12 4.74
N ASP A 122 -17.24 23.51 5.84
CA ASP A 122 -18.64 23.10 6.05
C ASP A 122 -19.54 24.26 6.55
N GLY A 123 -18.98 25.45 6.74
CA GLY A 123 -19.68 26.66 7.20
C GLY A 123 -20.12 27.63 6.09
N LEU A 124 -20.26 27.16 4.84
CA LEU A 124 -20.88 27.87 3.71
C LEU A 124 -22.14 27.12 3.26
#